data_AF-A0A954M693-F1
#
_entry.id   AF-A0A954M693-F1
#
_cell.length_a   1.000
_cell.length_b   1.000
_cell.length_c   1.000
_cell.angle_alpha   90.00
_cell.angle_beta   90.00
_cell.angle_gamma   90.00
#
_symmetry.space_group_name_H-M   'P 1'
#
loop_
_entity.id
_entity.type
_entity.pdbx_description
1 polymer ?
#
loop_
_entity_poly.entity_id
_entity_poly.type
_entity_poly.pdbx_seq_one_letter_code
_entity_poly.pdbx_strand_id
1 'polypeptide(L)'
;MRLQDPQLRGRTVHCPDCQGPVDIVESAGQLAAIVPQKPSPRVSPDPPLFGQTPDTGRSPWVWRIAGVVLVLLVTWMFWPESSRDRRRQPQPKPPQQGTEPAPSGPTVDPVAAPATDDEPPLITTQTRFAILYTTLLPALQREEMFPAAQSKSGLSWLGLLEQANPAAPPYRPGRPWTDVANDQFVRRRVEAYQLPGVPDLVGEDGYPASHLVGIAGVGRDATRLPATHPRAGIFSLIRRTRLDDVTDGLANTLLVSGARQQLGSWAAPGTATLRSLTTEPYIDGPDGLGTGEAGGMHVLLADGSVRWISADVDAVVLRRMAAMADGLTLDPQQSGDPLTLLAPGQPVPNDPRDPPLLVELAPEPPLYQVDVAVAQRLTRFEQSRPLPMRTLLAQWSELAALPVDVSHLTGEQLAVEYSLRRENVTLRELLDELVAQADIVAEYSDDVGVVLRPR
;
A
#
# COMPACT_ATOMS: atom_id res chain seq x y z
N MET A 1 17.23 -9.39 13.56
CA MET A 1 18.21 -10.05 12.66
C MET A 1 18.82 -11.29 13.35
N ARG A 2 18.50 -12.52 12.92
CA ARG A 2 19.19 -13.74 13.41
C ARG A 2 20.52 -13.87 12.65
N LEU A 3 21.64 -13.48 13.28
CA LEU A 3 22.98 -13.59 12.70
C LEU A 3 23.50 -15.01 12.87
N GLN A 4 23.34 -15.86 11.85
CA GLN A 4 23.88 -17.22 11.84
C GLN A 4 25.20 -17.35 11.06
N ASP A 5 25.62 -16.31 10.33
CA ASP A 5 26.84 -16.36 9.53
C ASP A 5 28.10 -16.01 10.37
N PRO A 6 29.00 -16.98 10.63
CA PRO A 6 30.24 -16.75 11.39
C PRO A 6 31.19 -15.75 10.71
N GLN A 7 31.08 -15.54 9.39
CA GLN A 7 31.97 -14.65 8.63
C GLN A 7 31.75 -13.17 8.94
N LEU A 8 30.62 -12.83 9.57
CA LEU A 8 30.30 -11.46 9.96
C LEU A 8 30.97 -11.06 11.28
N ARG A 9 31.59 -11.99 12.02
CA ARG A 9 32.29 -11.70 13.28
C ARG A 9 33.36 -10.61 13.08
N GLY A 10 33.24 -9.52 13.84
CA GLY A 10 34.16 -8.38 13.79
C GLY A 10 33.92 -7.41 12.64
N ARG A 11 32.81 -7.52 11.90
CA ARG A 11 32.43 -6.56 10.86
C ARG A 11 31.35 -5.59 11.35
N THR A 12 31.43 -4.36 10.85
CA THR A 12 30.33 -3.39 10.94
C THR A 12 29.37 -3.63 9.78
N VAL A 13 28.09 -3.87 10.07
CA VAL A 13 27.04 -4.06 9.05
C VAL A 13 25.99 -2.97 9.18
N HIS A 14 25.34 -2.62 8.07
CA HIS A 14 24.23 -1.69 8.09
C HIS A 14 22.96 -2.42 8.54
N CYS A 15 22.37 -1.96 9.63
CA CYS A 15 21.17 -2.54 10.22
C CYS A 15 19.93 -1.86 9.60
N PRO A 16 19.11 -2.57 8.81
CA PRO A 16 17.95 -1.97 8.14
C PRO A 16 16.90 -1.47 9.14
N ASP A 17 16.76 -2.13 10.29
CA ASP A 17 15.77 -1.77 11.32
C ASP A 17 16.18 -0.51 12.09
N CYS A 18 17.47 -0.32 12.34
CA CYS A 18 18.00 0.79 13.13
C CYS A 18 18.69 1.88 12.30
N GLN A 19 18.67 1.74 10.97
CA GLN A 19 19.19 2.69 9.97
C GLN A 19 20.63 3.17 10.23
N GLY A 20 21.43 2.36 10.92
CA GLY A 20 22.77 2.72 11.39
C GLY A 20 23.77 1.58 11.32
N PRO A 21 25.08 1.87 11.42
CA PRO A 21 26.11 0.85 11.52
C PRO A 21 26.01 0.12 12.87
N VAL A 22 26.06 -1.21 12.86
CA VAL A 22 26.19 -2.05 14.05
C VAL A 22 27.41 -2.95 13.93
N ASP A 23 28.15 -3.12 15.02
CA ASP A 23 29.32 -3.99 15.06
C ASP A 23 28.88 -5.39 15.51
N ILE A 24 29.28 -6.41 14.76
CA ILE A 24 28.98 -7.80 15.11
C ILE A 24 30.09 -8.33 16.01
N VAL A 25 29.78 -8.52 17.29
CA VAL A 25 30.71 -9.05 18.30
C VAL A 25 30.24 -10.42 18.79
N GLU A 26 31.18 -11.24 19.24
CA GLU A 26 30.84 -12.49 19.91
C GLU A 26 30.71 -12.23 21.42
N SER A 27 29.54 -12.54 21.98
CA SER A 27 29.26 -12.43 23.42
C SER A 27 28.62 -13.72 23.90
N ALA A 28 29.20 -14.36 24.91
CA ALA A 28 28.75 -15.63 25.48
C ALA A 28 28.56 -16.78 24.46
N GLY A 29 29.39 -16.82 23.40
CA GLY A 29 29.33 -17.88 22.38
C GLY A 29 28.24 -17.71 21.32
N GLN A 30 27.57 -16.55 21.28
CA GLN A 30 26.65 -16.17 20.22
C GLN A 30 27.10 -14.85 19.57
N LEU A 31 26.77 -14.65 18.28
CA LEU A 31 26.99 -13.38 17.60
C LEU A 31 25.90 -12.39 18.02
N ALA A 32 26.30 -11.22 18.50
CA ALA A 32 25.44 -10.12 18.87
C ALA A 32 25.82 -8.87 18.06
N ALA A 33 24.82 -8.13 17.60
CA ALA A 33 25.03 -6.81 17.02
C ALA A 33 25.00 -5.77 18.14
N ILE A 34 26.07 -4.99 18.30
CA ILE A 34 26.13 -3.87 19.23
C ILE A 34 26.16 -2.55 18.43
N VAL A 35 25.35 -1.59 18.86
CA VAL A 35 25.43 -0.23 18.30
C VAL A 35 26.68 0.44 18.90
N PRO A 36 27.64 0.91 18.10
CA PRO A 36 28.83 1.57 18.62
C PRO A 36 28.39 2.80 19.43
N GLN A 37 28.65 2.78 20.73
CA GLN A 37 28.36 3.93 21.58
C GLN A 37 29.23 5.10 21.12
N LYS A 38 28.57 6.19 20.69
CA LYS A 38 29.25 7.44 20.37
C LYS A 38 30.08 7.83 21.60
N PRO A 39 31.41 7.95 21.49
CA PRO A 39 32.25 8.22 22.65
C PRO A 39 31.75 9.48 23.34
N SER A 40 31.42 9.36 24.63
CA SER A 40 30.94 10.48 25.43
C SER A 40 31.92 11.65 25.27
N PRO A 41 31.42 12.87 25.01
CA PRO A 41 32.29 14.03 24.91
C PRO A 41 33.10 14.14 26.20
N ARG A 42 34.43 14.06 26.08
CA ARG A 42 35.33 14.28 27.21
C ARG A 42 35.03 15.69 27.74
N VAL A 43 34.54 15.74 28.97
CA VAL A 43 34.46 17.00 29.73
C VAL A 43 35.91 17.44 29.94
N SER A 44 36.34 18.42 29.15
CA SER A 44 37.61 19.11 29.39
C SER A 44 37.52 19.84 30.72
N PRO A 45 38.51 19.73 31.62
CA PRO A 45 38.60 20.61 32.77
C PRO A 45 38.81 22.06 32.28
N ASP A 46 38.15 22.99 32.96
CA ASP A 46 38.21 24.42 32.66
C ASP A 46 39.65 24.92 32.58
N PRO A 47 40.04 25.67 31.53
CA PRO A 47 41.36 26.27 31.45
C PRO A 47 41.42 27.53 32.34
N PRO A 48 42.59 27.82 32.95
CA PRO A 48 42.78 29.04 33.71
C PRO A 48 42.77 30.27 32.79
N LEU A 49 42.15 31.34 33.28
CA LEU A 49 42.26 32.69 32.77
C LEU A 49 43.74 33.13 32.77
N PHE A 50 44.31 33.45 31.61
CA PHE A 50 45.21 34.60 31.32
C PHE A 50 45.98 34.39 30.01
N GLY A 51 46.11 35.48 29.24
CA GLY A 51 47.19 35.66 28.25
C GLY A 51 46.76 35.63 26.79
N GLN A 52 46.37 36.79 26.25
CA GLN A 52 46.28 37.03 24.81
C GLN A 52 47.68 37.12 24.20
N THR A 53 47.95 36.31 23.17
CA THR A 53 48.92 36.63 22.12
C THR A 53 48.24 36.40 20.75
N PRO A 54 48.45 37.30 19.76
CA PRO A 54 47.88 37.12 18.43
C PRO A 54 48.80 36.22 17.61
N ASP A 55 48.41 34.97 17.41
CA ASP A 55 49.11 34.05 16.51
C ASP A 55 48.45 34.04 15.12
N THR A 56 49.13 34.67 14.17
CA THR A 56 48.76 34.70 12.74
C THR A 56 49.14 33.38 12.08
N GLY A 57 48.44 32.30 12.42
CA GLY A 57 48.60 30.98 11.79
C GLY A 57 47.60 30.77 10.66
N ARG A 58 47.91 31.25 9.45
CA ARG A 58 47.13 30.89 8.24
C ARG A 58 47.23 29.38 8.00
N SER A 59 46.14 28.68 8.30
CA SER A 59 45.99 27.23 8.12
C SER A 59 46.31 26.78 6.69
N PRO A 60 47.17 25.76 6.50
CA PRO A 60 47.51 25.20 5.18
C PRO A 60 46.33 24.48 4.50
N TRP A 61 45.18 24.37 5.17
CA TRP A 61 43.98 23.73 4.62
C TRP A 61 43.25 24.59 3.59
N VAL A 62 43.28 25.93 3.75
CA VAL A 62 42.62 26.86 2.83
C VAL A 62 43.23 26.80 1.42
N TRP A 63 44.55 26.61 1.33
CA TRP A 63 45.24 26.45 0.05
C TRP A 63 44.96 25.11 -0.64
N ARG A 64 44.66 24.05 0.11
CA ARG A 64 44.30 22.75 -0.46
C ARG A 64 42.90 22.77 -1.08
N ILE A 65 41.94 23.47 -0.47
CA ILE A 65 40.58 23.62 -1.02
C ILE A 65 40.60 24.49 -2.27
N ALA A 66 41.35 25.61 -2.25
CA ALA A 66 41.48 26.48 -3.41
C ALA A 66 42.09 25.75 -4.62
N GLY A 67 43.08 24.87 -4.40
CA GLY A 67 43.67 24.06 -5.46
C GLY A 67 42.69 23.06 -6.11
N VAL A 68 41.86 22.38 -5.31
CA VAL A 68 40.89 21.40 -5.82
C VAL A 68 39.78 22.10 -6.62
N VAL A 69 39.29 23.24 -6.14
CA VAL A 69 38.25 24.01 -6.85
C VAL A 69 38.76 24.53 -8.19
N LEU A 70 40.03 24.98 -8.26
CA LEU A 70 40.63 25.44 -9.51
C LEU A 70 40.78 24.32 -10.55
N VAL A 71 41.18 23.12 -10.13
CA VAL A 71 41.32 21.96 -11.03
C VAL A 71 39.94 21.51 -11.56
N LEU A 72 38.90 21.53 -10.71
CA LEU A 72 37.53 21.22 -11.13
C LEU A 72 36.96 22.26 -12.11
N LEU A 73 37.25 23.54 -11.90
CA LEU A 73 36.84 24.60 -12.83
C LEU A 73 37.54 24.50 -14.20
N VAL A 74 38.85 24.20 -14.21
CA VAL A 74 39.59 24.01 -15.46
C VAL A 74 39.13 22.75 -16.20
N THR A 75 38.88 21.65 -15.49
CA THR A 75 38.37 20.43 -16.13
C THR A 75 36.94 20.58 -16.67
N TRP A 76 36.10 21.39 -16.01
CA TRP A 76 34.76 21.71 -16.52
C TRP A 76 34.81 22.62 -17.76
N MET A 77 35.73 23.60 -17.82
CA MET A 77 35.87 24.48 -18.99
C MET A 77 36.48 23.80 -20.23
N PHE A 78 37.28 22.75 -20.04
CA PHE A 78 37.96 22.05 -21.16
C PHE A 78 37.35 20.69 -21.50
N TRP A 79 36.19 20.33 -20.95
CA TRP A 79 35.48 19.14 -21.38
C TRP A 79 34.79 19.41 -22.72
N PRO A 80 35.20 18.76 -23.83
CA PRO A 80 34.61 19.00 -25.14
C PRO A 80 33.15 18.56 -25.14
N GLU A 81 32.30 19.50 -25.56
CA GLU A 81 30.84 19.42 -25.62
C GLU A 81 30.39 18.46 -26.73
N SER A 82 30.69 17.16 -26.60
CA SER A 82 30.60 16.17 -27.68
C SER A 82 29.46 15.15 -27.56
N SER A 83 28.42 15.37 -26.75
CA SER A 83 27.37 14.34 -26.57
C SER A 83 25.91 14.80 -26.49
N ARG A 84 25.56 16.05 -26.81
CA ARG A 84 24.15 16.49 -26.79
C ARG A 84 23.41 16.52 -28.14
N ASP A 85 24.00 16.06 -29.24
CA ASP A 85 23.34 16.02 -30.55
C ASP A 85 23.23 14.60 -31.16
N ARG A 86 22.70 13.64 -30.39
CA ARG A 86 22.02 12.48 -31.01
C ARG A 86 20.56 12.81 -31.26
N ARG A 87 20.35 13.66 -32.28
CA ARG A 87 19.09 13.69 -33.03
C ARG A 87 18.75 12.27 -33.46
N ARG A 88 17.57 11.80 -33.10
CA ARG A 88 16.91 10.67 -33.76
C ARG A 88 16.76 11.03 -35.24
N GLN A 89 17.60 10.46 -36.10
CA GLN A 89 17.30 10.35 -37.52
C GLN A 89 16.07 9.43 -37.67
N PRO A 90 15.05 9.82 -38.45
CA PRO A 90 14.00 8.89 -38.85
C PRO A 90 14.63 7.79 -39.71
N GLN A 91 14.40 6.54 -39.29
CA GLN A 91 14.78 5.35 -40.05
C GLN A 91 14.12 5.40 -41.44
N PRO A 92 14.88 5.21 -42.54
CA PRO A 92 14.28 5.07 -43.86
C PRO A 92 13.44 3.79 -43.90
N LYS A 93 12.18 3.96 -44.29
CA LYS A 93 11.20 2.89 -44.51
C LYS A 93 11.78 1.89 -45.52
N PRO A 94 11.80 0.58 -45.24
CA PRO A 94 12.25 -0.41 -46.21
C PRO A 94 11.36 -0.37 -47.46
N PRO A 95 11.93 -0.58 -48.66
CA PRO A 95 11.17 -0.57 -49.91
C PRO A 95 10.06 -1.63 -49.85
N GLN A 96 8.82 -1.17 -49.99
CA GLN A 96 7.67 -2.05 -50.16
C GLN A 96 7.87 -2.85 -51.44
N GLN A 97 8.10 -4.14 -51.30
CA GLN A 97 7.99 -5.09 -52.41
C GLN A 97 6.54 -5.08 -52.89
N GLY A 98 6.35 -4.61 -54.12
CA GLY A 98 5.07 -4.65 -54.81
C GLY A 98 4.61 -6.09 -54.92
N THR A 99 3.57 -6.42 -54.15
CA THR A 99 2.82 -7.66 -54.34
C THR A 99 1.77 -7.36 -55.40
N GLU A 100 1.91 -8.04 -56.52
CA GLU A 100 0.99 -8.03 -57.66
C GLU A 100 -0.42 -8.43 -57.20
N PRO A 101 -1.48 -7.67 -57.54
CA PRO A 101 -2.83 -7.99 -57.11
C PRO A 101 -3.35 -9.22 -57.85
N ALA A 102 -3.71 -10.25 -57.08
CA ALA A 102 -4.45 -11.40 -57.56
C ALA A 102 -5.84 -10.95 -58.08
N PRO A 103 -6.38 -11.60 -59.13
CA PRO A 103 -7.65 -11.22 -59.74
C PRO A 103 -8.81 -11.29 -58.74
N SER A 104 -9.47 -10.16 -58.58
CA SER A 104 -10.66 -9.92 -57.77
C SER A 104 -11.82 -10.83 -58.19
N GLY A 105 -12.20 -11.75 -57.29
CA GLY A 105 -13.52 -12.37 -57.30
C GLY A 105 -14.61 -11.35 -56.89
N PRO A 106 -15.89 -11.62 -57.20
CA PRO A 106 -16.98 -10.68 -56.95
C PRO A 106 -17.08 -10.33 -55.46
N THR A 107 -16.80 -9.06 -55.16
CA THR A 107 -16.98 -8.45 -53.84
C THR A 107 -18.47 -8.42 -53.53
N VAL A 108 -18.91 -9.27 -52.60
CA VAL A 108 -20.20 -9.11 -51.95
C VAL A 108 -20.01 -8.01 -50.92
N ASP A 109 -20.61 -6.84 -51.18
CA ASP A 109 -20.60 -5.73 -50.22
C ASP A 109 -21.19 -6.23 -48.89
N PRO A 110 -20.39 -6.24 -47.79
CA PRO A 110 -20.94 -6.57 -46.50
C PRO A 110 -21.96 -5.48 -46.14
N VAL A 111 -23.23 -5.88 -46.09
CA VAL A 111 -24.31 -5.06 -45.56
C VAL A 111 -23.87 -4.61 -44.17
N ALA A 112 -23.60 -3.31 -44.04
CA ALA A 112 -23.22 -2.70 -42.77
C ALA A 112 -24.31 -3.01 -41.76
N ALA A 113 -23.97 -3.82 -40.74
CA ALA A 113 -24.86 -4.05 -39.62
C ALA A 113 -25.21 -2.67 -39.03
N PRO A 114 -26.50 -2.37 -38.80
CA PRO A 114 -26.90 -1.09 -38.22
C PRO A 114 -26.15 -0.93 -36.89
N ALA A 115 -25.40 0.17 -36.76
CA ALA A 115 -24.80 0.55 -35.49
C ALA A 115 -25.94 0.72 -34.47
N THR A 116 -26.06 -0.25 -33.57
CA THR A 116 -26.94 -0.11 -32.41
C THR A 116 -26.21 0.79 -31.42
N ASP A 117 -26.48 2.09 -31.47
CA ASP A 117 -25.93 3.16 -30.61
C ASP A 117 -26.37 3.05 -29.12
N ASP A 118 -26.70 1.86 -28.63
CA ASP A 118 -27.24 1.61 -27.28
C ASP A 118 -26.17 1.08 -26.29
N GLU A 119 -24.89 1.43 -26.46
CA GLU A 119 -23.90 1.15 -25.41
C GLU A 119 -24.14 2.10 -24.23
N PRO A 120 -24.47 1.59 -23.03
CA PRO A 120 -24.74 2.44 -21.88
C PRO A 120 -23.52 3.31 -21.57
N PRO A 121 -23.71 4.59 -21.19
CA PRO A 121 -22.59 5.49 -20.96
C PRO A 121 -21.66 4.95 -19.88
N LEU A 122 -20.36 4.94 -20.17
CA LEU A 122 -19.33 4.54 -19.21
C LEU A 122 -19.38 5.44 -17.97
N ILE A 123 -19.54 4.83 -16.80
CA ILE A 123 -19.54 5.56 -15.52
C ILE A 123 -18.12 6.08 -15.24
N THR A 124 -17.96 7.39 -15.18
CA THR A 124 -16.68 8.05 -14.93
C THR A 124 -16.27 8.00 -13.45
N THR A 125 -14.97 8.17 -13.16
CA THR A 125 -14.43 8.35 -11.79
C THR A 125 -15.19 9.42 -11.02
N GLN A 126 -15.42 10.58 -11.65
CA GLN A 126 -16.17 11.68 -11.04
C GLN A 126 -17.60 11.26 -10.64
N THR A 127 -18.28 10.52 -11.51
CA THR A 127 -19.63 10.01 -11.25
C THR A 127 -19.65 9.06 -10.07
N ARG A 128 -18.63 8.20 -9.90
CA ARG A 128 -18.53 7.29 -8.75
C ARG A 128 -18.40 8.03 -7.41
N PHE A 129 -17.60 9.09 -7.35
CA PHE A 129 -17.52 9.93 -6.15
C PHE A 129 -18.85 10.64 -5.84
N ALA A 130 -19.56 11.14 -6.86
CA ALA A 130 -20.86 11.75 -6.68
C ALA A 130 -21.92 10.76 -6.16
N ILE A 131 -21.92 9.53 -6.68
CA ILE A 131 -22.76 8.42 -6.19
C ILE A 131 -22.44 8.14 -4.73
N LEU A 132 -21.14 8.01 -4.38
CA LEU A 132 -20.72 7.76 -3.00
C LEU A 132 -21.23 8.85 -2.04
N TYR A 133 -21.11 10.13 -2.41
CA TYR A 133 -21.62 11.23 -1.56
C TYR A 133 -23.14 11.16 -1.39
N THR A 134 -23.87 10.81 -2.45
CA THR A 134 -25.32 10.61 -2.38
C THR A 134 -25.69 9.50 -1.39
N THR A 135 -24.90 8.44 -1.31
CA THR A 135 -25.05 7.36 -0.32
C THR A 135 -24.72 7.82 1.11
N LEU A 136 -23.75 8.72 1.28
CA LEU A 136 -23.37 9.31 2.57
C LEU A 136 -24.42 10.29 3.12
N LEU A 137 -25.09 11.03 2.23
CA LEU A 137 -25.93 12.17 2.57
C LEU A 137 -27.03 11.86 3.61
N PRO A 138 -27.79 10.75 3.54
CA PRO A 138 -28.79 10.44 4.56
C PRO A 138 -28.21 10.28 5.97
N ALA A 139 -26.99 9.74 6.10
CA ALA A 139 -26.32 9.61 7.38
C ALA A 139 -25.87 10.99 7.90
N LEU A 140 -25.31 11.82 7.02
CA LEU A 140 -24.91 13.19 7.37
C LEU A 140 -26.11 14.04 7.80
N GLN A 141 -27.23 13.96 7.09
CA GLN A 141 -28.45 14.72 7.40
C GLN A 141 -29.11 14.28 8.70
N ARG A 142 -29.07 12.98 9.03
CA ARG A 142 -29.70 12.45 10.24
C ARG A 142 -28.88 12.74 11.49
N GLU A 143 -27.56 12.65 11.38
CA GLU A 143 -26.68 12.62 12.55
C GLU A 143 -25.81 13.87 12.67
N GLU A 144 -25.79 14.76 11.65
CA GLU A 144 -24.91 15.93 11.55
C GLU A 144 -23.42 15.59 11.77
N MET A 145 -23.07 14.35 11.44
CA MET A 145 -21.78 13.73 11.71
C MET A 145 -21.38 12.80 10.58
N PHE A 146 -20.11 12.86 10.20
CA PHE A 146 -19.51 11.85 9.34
C PHE A 146 -19.56 10.45 10.01
N PRO A 147 -19.66 9.38 9.21
CA PRO A 147 -19.61 8.03 9.76
C PRO A 147 -18.26 7.78 10.45
N ALA A 148 -18.28 6.97 11.51
CA ALA A 148 -17.04 6.51 12.14
C ALA A 148 -16.21 5.72 11.13
N ALA A 149 -14.88 5.84 11.17
CA ALA A 149 -14.02 5.10 10.23
C ALA A 149 -14.13 3.58 10.39
N GLN A 150 -14.52 3.13 11.59
CA GLN A 150 -14.83 1.75 11.88
C GLN A 150 -15.96 1.59 12.90
N SER A 151 -16.68 0.48 12.81
CA SER A 151 -17.68 0.05 13.78
C SER A 151 -17.04 -0.70 14.96
N LYS A 152 -17.82 -0.94 16.03
CA LYS A 152 -17.40 -1.82 17.13
C LYS A 152 -17.22 -3.29 16.72
N SER A 153 -17.86 -3.72 15.63
CA SER A 153 -17.69 -5.07 15.06
C SER A 153 -16.53 -5.15 14.07
N GLY A 154 -15.73 -4.08 13.95
CA GLY A 154 -14.60 -4.02 13.05
C GLY A 154 -14.99 -3.87 11.59
N LEU A 155 -16.16 -3.30 11.28
CA LEU A 155 -16.57 -2.98 9.91
C LEU A 155 -16.06 -1.58 9.54
N SER A 156 -15.55 -1.38 8.33
CA SER A 156 -15.16 -0.05 7.84
C SER A 156 -16.34 0.93 7.73
N TRP A 157 -16.06 2.21 7.49
CA TRP A 157 -17.11 3.20 7.19
C TRP A 157 -17.88 2.89 5.90
N LEU A 158 -17.23 2.35 4.87
CA LEU A 158 -17.91 1.87 3.65
C LEU A 158 -18.83 0.69 3.97
N GLY A 159 -18.37 -0.22 4.82
CA GLY A 159 -19.20 -1.34 5.25
C GLY A 159 -20.39 -0.90 6.09
N LEU A 160 -20.27 0.16 6.89
CA LEU A 160 -21.40 0.76 7.60
C LEU A 160 -22.45 1.34 6.65
N LEU A 161 -22.04 1.98 5.54
CA LEU A 161 -22.97 2.45 4.50
C LEU A 161 -23.72 1.28 3.86
N GLU A 162 -22.98 0.24 3.53
CA GLU A 162 -23.53 -0.98 2.95
C GLU A 162 -24.43 -1.76 3.92
N GLN A 163 -24.16 -1.72 5.22
CA GLN A 163 -25.04 -2.31 6.23
C GLN A 163 -26.39 -1.59 6.29
N ALA A 164 -26.41 -0.28 6.02
CA ALA A 164 -27.62 0.53 5.96
C ALA A 164 -28.38 0.41 4.62
N ASN A 165 -27.76 -0.20 3.60
CA ASN A 165 -28.38 -0.42 2.30
C ASN A 165 -29.39 -1.58 2.38
N PRO A 166 -30.70 -1.34 2.16
CA PRO A 166 -31.72 -2.37 2.28
C PRO A 166 -31.60 -3.48 1.22
N ALA A 167 -30.87 -3.23 0.12
CA ALA A 167 -30.61 -4.23 -0.91
C ALA A 167 -29.40 -5.13 -0.58
N ALA A 168 -28.59 -4.78 0.43
CA ALA A 168 -27.44 -5.57 0.81
C ALA A 168 -27.86 -6.88 1.52
N PRO A 169 -27.08 -7.96 1.40
CA PRO A 169 -27.27 -9.16 2.20
C PRO A 169 -27.23 -8.83 3.71
N PRO A 170 -27.88 -9.65 4.57
CA PRO A 170 -27.87 -9.39 6.00
C PRO A 170 -26.45 -9.52 6.58
N TYR A 171 -26.00 -8.49 7.28
CA TYR A 171 -24.79 -8.52 8.11
C TYR A 171 -25.14 -8.89 9.56
N ARG A 172 -24.31 -9.73 10.21
CA ARG A 172 -24.46 -10.14 11.61
C ARG A 172 -23.59 -9.26 12.52
N PRO A 173 -24.18 -8.28 13.22
CA PRO A 173 -23.42 -7.43 14.14
C PRO A 173 -22.86 -8.24 15.31
N GLY A 174 -21.72 -7.80 15.84
CA GLY A 174 -21.02 -8.47 16.94
C GLY A 174 -20.08 -9.59 16.52
N ARG A 175 -20.05 -9.94 15.23
CA ARG A 175 -19.04 -10.82 14.63
C ARG A 175 -18.08 -10.01 13.76
N PRO A 176 -16.80 -10.44 13.61
CA PRO A 176 -15.88 -9.77 12.71
C PRO A 176 -16.41 -9.82 11.27
N TRP A 177 -15.98 -8.88 10.44
CA TRP A 177 -16.40 -8.82 9.04
C TRP A 177 -15.95 -10.07 8.24
N THR A 178 -14.86 -10.72 8.65
CA THR A 178 -14.34 -11.97 8.08
C THR A 178 -15.05 -13.24 8.55
N ASP A 179 -16.03 -13.15 9.45
CA ASP A 179 -16.78 -14.33 9.91
C ASP A 179 -17.56 -14.97 8.75
N VAL A 180 -17.62 -16.31 8.72
CA VAL A 180 -18.36 -17.06 7.68
C VAL A 180 -19.83 -16.63 7.57
N ALA A 181 -20.45 -16.18 8.67
CA ALA A 181 -21.82 -15.67 8.66
C ALA A 181 -21.97 -14.31 7.97
N ASN A 182 -20.87 -13.57 7.79
CA ASN A 182 -20.79 -12.27 7.12
C ASN A 182 -20.17 -12.37 5.71
N ASP A 183 -19.66 -13.54 5.33
CA ASP A 183 -18.93 -13.75 4.07
C ASP A 183 -19.76 -13.36 2.84
N GLN A 184 -21.04 -13.74 2.78
CA GLN A 184 -21.94 -13.32 1.69
C GLN A 184 -22.10 -11.79 1.59
N PHE A 185 -22.12 -11.10 2.73
CA PHE A 185 -22.22 -9.64 2.75
C PHE A 185 -20.96 -8.99 2.19
N VAL A 186 -19.77 -9.54 2.50
CA VAL A 186 -18.46 -8.95 2.14
C VAL A 186 -17.96 -9.38 0.76
N ARG A 187 -18.21 -10.62 0.33
CA ARG A 187 -17.73 -11.16 -0.97
C ARG A 187 -18.40 -10.56 -2.19
N ARG A 188 -19.44 -9.77 -2.02
CA ARG A 188 -20.05 -9.07 -3.15
C ARG A 188 -19.16 -7.92 -3.60
N ARG A 189 -19.12 -7.73 -4.92
CA ARG A 189 -18.53 -6.53 -5.51
C ARG A 189 -19.50 -5.38 -5.34
N VAL A 190 -18.99 -4.23 -4.92
CA VAL A 190 -19.73 -2.98 -4.86
C VAL A 190 -19.12 -2.05 -5.89
N GLU A 191 -19.68 -2.04 -7.10
CA GLU A 191 -19.09 -1.29 -8.22
C GLU A 191 -18.91 0.20 -7.92
N ALA A 192 -19.78 0.78 -7.08
CA ALA A 192 -19.66 2.16 -6.64
C ALA A 192 -18.32 2.46 -5.95
N TYR A 193 -17.65 1.45 -5.40
CA TYR A 193 -16.35 1.58 -4.73
C TYR A 193 -15.16 1.21 -5.63
N GLN A 194 -15.42 0.83 -6.90
CA GLN A 194 -14.39 0.41 -7.86
C GLN A 194 -14.19 1.47 -8.94
N LEU A 195 -13.04 2.13 -8.94
CA LEU A 195 -12.66 3.10 -9.96
C LEU A 195 -12.31 2.41 -11.30
N PRO A 196 -12.78 2.90 -12.47
CA PRO A 196 -12.49 2.30 -13.77
C PRO A 196 -11.00 2.28 -14.15
N GLY A 197 -10.22 3.24 -13.66
CA GLY A 197 -8.79 3.36 -13.95
C GLY A 197 -7.88 2.44 -13.12
N VAL A 198 -8.44 1.67 -12.19
CA VAL A 198 -7.68 0.77 -11.30
C VAL A 198 -8.08 -0.67 -11.62
N PRO A 199 -7.16 -1.51 -12.15
CA PRO A 199 -7.50 -2.83 -12.67
C PRO A 199 -7.75 -3.88 -11.57
N ASP A 200 -7.19 -3.68 -10.37
CA ASP A 200 -7.17 -4.68 -9.29
C ASP A 200 -8.50 -4.72 -8.54
N LEU A 201 -9.40 -5.62 -8.92
CA LEU A 201 -10.76 -5.68 -8.35
C LEU A 201 -10.85 -6.45 -7.02
N VAL A 202 -9.76 -7.07 -6.58
CA VAL A 202 -9.66 -7.94 -5.41
C VAL A 202 -8.40 -7.56 -4.64
N GLY A 203 -8.51 -7.42 -3.31
CA GLY A 203 -7.38 -7.09 -2.46
C GLY A 203 -6.48 -8.30 -2.19
N GLU A 204 -5.36 -8.07 -1.50
CA GLU A 204 -4.45 -9.15 -1.05
C GLU A 204 -5.13 -10.13 -0.08
N ASP A 205 -6.23 -9.69 0.56
CA ASP A 205 -7.08 -10.48 1.44
C ASP A 205 -8.05 -11.42 0.70
N GLY A 206 -8.06 -11.41 -0.64
CA GLY A 206 -8.94 -12.25 -1.46
C GLY A 206 -10.41 -11.80 -1.48
N TYR A 207 -10.71 -10.61 -0.95
CA TYR A 207 -12.04 -10.01 -1.00
C TYR A 207 -12.12 -8.88 -2.03
N PRO A 208 -13.32 -8.52 -2.52
CA PRO A 208 -13.49 -7.39 -3.43
C PRO A 208 -12.89 -6.10 -2.89
N ALA A 209 -11.96 -5.51 -3.62
CA ALA A 209 -11.25 -4.31 -3.21
C ALA A 209 -12.15 -3.08 -3.21
N SER A 210 -11.88 -2.14 -2.29
CA SER A 210 -12.26 -0.74 -2.44
C SER A 210 -11.13 0.05 -3.11
N HIS A 211 -11.47 0.88 -4.08
CA HIS A 211 -10.58 1.89 -4.66
C HIS A 211 -10.84 3.28 -4.05
N LEU A 212 -11.68 3.37 -3.02
CA LEU A 212 -12.05 4.61 -2.33
C LEU A 212 -11.65 4.52 -0.86
N VAL A 213 -10.99 5.57 -0.37
CA VAL A 213 -10.49 5.67 1.01
C VAL A 213 -10.87 6.99 1.64
N GLY A 214 -11.32 6.95 2.90
CA GLY A 214 -11.53 8.14 3.71
C GLY A 214 -10.20 8.77 4.12
N ILE A 215 -10.17 10.10 4.25
CA ILE A 215 -8.97 10.84 4.66
C ILE A 215 -8.94 11.06 6.17
N ALA A 216 -7.88 10.57 6.81
CA ALA A 216 -7.65 10.63 8.25
C ALA A 216 -6.89 11.89 8.71
N GLY A 217 -6.28 12.61 7.78
CA GLY A 217 -5.45 13.78 8.03
C GLY A 217 -3.99 13.57 7.67
N VAL A 218 -3.10 14.22 8.42
CA VAL A 218 -1.68 14.36 8.08
C VAL A 218 -0.78 13.68 9.12
N GLY A 219 0.09 12.79 8.66
CA GLY A 219 1.03 12.02 9.49
C GLY A 219 0.52 10.63 9.88
N ARG A 220 1.45 9.80 10.37
CA ARG A 220 1.21 8.37 10.65
C ARG A 220 0.17 8.12 11.76
N ASP A 221 0.08 9.04 12.70
CA ASP A 221 -0.84 9.00 13.85
C ASP A 221 -2.20 9.66 13.58
N ALA A 222 -2.43 10.23 12.38
CA ALA A 222 -3.61 11.05 12.10
C ALA A 222 -4.94 10.35 12.36
N THR A 223 -4.99 9.03 12.15
CA THR A 223 -6.16 8.18 12.41
C THR A 223 -6.65 8.20 13.86
N ARG A 224 -5.80 8.61 14.81
CA ARG A 224 -6.07 8.61 16.26
C ARG A 224 -5.99 10.00 16.90
N LEU A 225 -5.86 11.06 16.11
CA LEU A 225 -5.82 12.41 16.67
C LEU A 225 -7.20 12.81 17.25
N PRO A 226 -7.28 13.75 18.21
CA PRO A 226 -8.54 14.38 18.54
C PRO A 226 -8.99 15.34 17.43
N ALA A 227 -10.27 15.71 17.39
CA ALA A 227 -10.82 16.59 16.36
C ALA A 227 -10.16 17.98 16.35
N THR A 228 -9.72 18.47 17.51
CA THR A 228 -9.09 19.78 17.68
C THR A 228 -7.62 19.83 17.27
N HIS A 229 -7.04 18.72 16.81
CA HIS A 229 -5.64 18.68 16.43
C HIS A 229 -5.47 19.22 14.99
N PRO A 230 -4.50 20.10 14.70
CA PRO A 230 -4.35 20.72 13.37
C PRO A 230 -4.10 19.72 12.24
N ARG A 231 -3.50 18.56 12.55
CA ARG A 231 -3.31 17.45 11.59
C ARG A 231 -4.50 16.51 11.41
N ALA A 232 -5.59 16.69 12.14
CA ALA A 232 -6.72 15.78 12.09
C ALA A 232 -7.53 15.99 10.79
N GLY A 233 -7.80 14.90 10.07
CA GLY A 233 -8.76 14.89 8.97
C GLY A 233 -10.13 14.39 9.41
N ILE A 234 -11.07 14.25 8.47
CA ILE A 234 -12.47 13.96 8.78
C ILE A 234 -12.65 12.58 9.41
N PHE A 235 -11.98 11.55 8.88
CA PHE A 235 -12.18 10.19 9.36
C PHE A 235 -11.22 9.84 10.51
N SER A 236 -11.70 9.06 11.48
CA SER A 236 -10.89 8.60 12.61
C SER A 236 -11.35 7.27 13.17
N LEU A 237 -10.39 6.53 13.74
CA LEU A 237 -10.63 5.27 14.44
C LEU A 237 -11.21 5.44 15.85
N ILE A 238 -11.05 6.63 16.46
CA ILE A 238 -11.40 6.86 17.87
C ILE A 238 -12.51 7.87 18.08
N ARG A 239 -12.93 8.58 17.02
CA ARG A 239 -13.95 9.63 17.10
C ARG A 239 -14.80 9.66 15.83
N ARG A 240 -15.92 10.38 15.94
CA ARG A 240 -16.71 10.84 14.81
C ARG A 240 -16.54 12.35 14.70
N THR A 241 -16.57 12.85 13.48
CA THR A 241 -16.38 14.27 13.18
C THR A 241 -17.75 14.87 12.85
N ARG A 242 -18.10 15.97 13.53
CA ARG A 242 -19.29 16.77 13.24
C ARG A 242 -19.04 17.70 12.07
N LEU A 243 -20.10 18.18 11.42
CA LEU A 243 -19.94 19.20 10.38
C LEU A 243 -19.27 20.47 10.94
N ASP A 244 -19.61 20.87 12.17
CA ASP A 244 -19.03 22.04 12.84
C ASP A 244 -17.56 21.86 13.24
N ASP A 245 -17.04 20.63 13.26
CA ASP A 245 -15.62 20.38 13.54
C ASP A 245 -14.73 20.70 12.31
N VAL A 246 -15.32 20.88 11.12
CA VAL A 246 -14.60 21.19 9.87
C VAL A 246 -14.49 22.70 9.69
N THR A 247 -13.57 23.33 10.42
CA THR A 247 -13.45 24.79 10.47
C THR A 247 -12.78 25.41 9.24
N ASP A 248 -12.04 24.62 8.45
CA ASP A 248 -11.35 25.12 7.24
C ASP A 248 -12.28 25.22 6.02
N GLY A 249 -13.54 24.79 6.21
CA GLY A 249 -14.63 24.85 5.25
C GLY A 249 -14.80 23.53 4.48
N LEU A 250 -16.04 23.06 4.41
CA LEU A 250 -16.37 21.77 3.77
C LEU A 250 -15.93 21.69 2.29
N ALA A 251 -15.93 22.81 1.58
CA ALA A 251 -15.53 22.92 0.18
C ALA A 251 -14.00 22.94 -0.05
N ASN A 252 -13.21 22.92 1.03
CA ASN A 252 -11.74 22.93 1.00
C ASN A 252 -11.13 21.68 1.63
N THR A 253 -11.92 20.90 2.39
CA THR A 253 -11.45 19.71 3.10
C THR A 253 -11.70 18.43 2.30
N LEU A 254 -10.66 17.62 2.14
CA LEU A 254 -10.73 16.28 1.54
C LEU A 254 -11.56 15.35 2.43
N LEU A 255 -12.56 14.72 1.83
CA LEU A 255 -13.36 13.69 2.48
C LEU A 255 -12.87 12.29 2.08
N VAL A 256 -12.86 12.01 0.77
CA VAL A 256 -12.48 10.70 0.21
C VAL A 256 -11.54 10.91 -0.99
N SER A 257 -10.56 10.03 -1.11
CA SER A 257 -9.67 9.97 -2.27
C SER A 257 -9.73 8.59 -2.93
N GLY A 258 -9.22 8.49 -4.15
CA GLY A 258 -8.95 7.22 -4.80
C GLY A 258 -7.74 6.52 -4.17
N ALA A 259 -7.69 5.20 -4.25
CA ALA A 259 -6.54 4.38 -3.94
C ALA A 259 -6.22 3.43 -5.10
N ARG A 260 -4.92 3.26 -5.39
CA ARG A 260 -4.41 2.40 -6.46
C ARG A 260 -3.45 1.30 -5.98
N GLN A 261 -3.01 1.36 -4.73
CA GLN A 261 -2.09 0.40 -4.10
C GLN A 261 -2.58 0.12 -2.68
N GLN A 262 -2.09 -0.95 -2.04
CA GLN A 262 -2.51 -1.36 -0.69
C GLN A 262 -4.03 -1.55 -0.59
N LEU A 263 -4.60 -2.15 -1.65
CA LEU A 263 -6.03 -2.38 -1.76
C LEU A 263 -6.44 -3.53 -0.84
N GLY A 264 -7.64 -3.42 -0.27
CA GLY A 264 -8.23 -4.45 0.58
C GLY A 264 -9.75 -4.38 0.53
N SER A 265 -10.40 -5.31 1.22
CA SER A 265 -11.86 -5.38 1.28
C SER A 265 -12.48 -4.02 1.62
N TRP A 266 -13.54 -3.64 0.90
CA TRP A 266 -14.35 -2.48 1.28
C TRP A 266 -14.95 -2.61 2.68
N ALA A 267 -15.07 -3.81 3.24
CA ALA A 267 -15.54 -4.04 4.60
C ALA A 267 -14.43 -3.91 5.66
N ALA A 268 -13.15 -3.99 5.26
CA ALA A 268 -12.01 -3.98 6.16
C ALA A 268 -11.69 -2.55 6.62
N PRO A 269 -11.64 -2.29 7.94
CA PRO A 269 -11.17 -1.01 8.47
C PRO A 269 -9.64 -0.90 8.29
N GLY A 270 -9.10 0.29 8.55
CA GLY A 270 -7.66 0.53 8.41
C GLY A 270 -7.26 0.97 7.00
N THR A 271 -6.05 0.65 6.56
CA THR A 271 -5.45 1.19 5.32
C THR A 271 -6.21 0.87 4.04
N ALA A 272 -7.03 -0.20 4.05
CA ALA A 272 -7.91 -0.57 2.96
C ALA A 272 -9.01 0.48 2.68
N THR A 273 -9.45 1.23 3.70
CA THR A 273 -10.57 2.18 3.58
C THR A 273 -10.31 3.52 4.25
N LEU A 274 -9.17 3.71 4.91
CA LEU A 274 -8.78 4.90 5.65
C LEU A 274 -7.30 5.17 5.47
N ARG A 275 -6.93 6.38 5.02
CA ARG A 275 -5.51 6.76 4.81
C ARG A 275 -5.18 8.14 5.35
N SER A 276 -3.93 8.29 5.75
CA SER A 276 -3.31 9.57 6.10
C SER A 276 -2.32 9.98 5.03
N LEU A 277 -2.02 11.26 4.93
CA LEU A 277 -0.90 11.77 4.15
C LEU A 277 0.37 11.67 4.99
N THR A 278 1.26 10.72 4.68
CA THR A 278 2.47 10.46 5.46
C THR A 278 3.75 10.77 4.70
N THR A 279 3.82 10.44 3.41
CA THR A 279 5.07 10.52 2.64
C THR A 279 4.82 11.12 1.25
N GLU A 280 5.62 12.12 0.88
CA GLU A 280 5.60 12.71 -0.46
C GLU A 280 6.30 11.80 -1.49
N PRO A 281 5.88 11.83 -2.78
CA PRO A 281 4.69 12.51 -3.28
C PRO A 281 3.41 11.83 -2.77
N TYR A 282 2.35 12.59 -2.51
CA TYR A 282 1.11 12.00 -1.96
C TYR A 282 0.23 11.36 -3.03
N ILE A 283 0.13 12.00 -4.19
CA ILE A 283 -0.58 11.47 -5.36
C ILE A 283 0.38 10.50 -6.05
N ASP A 284 -0.06 9.26 -6.23
CA ASP A 284 0.67 8.19 -6.92
C ASP A 284 1.98 7.79 -6.23
N GLY A 285 2.14 8.15 -4.96
CA GLY A 285 3.30 7.80 -4.17
C GLY A 285 3.05 6.73 -3.11
N PRO A 286 3.89 6.65 -2.07
CA PRO A 286 3.95 5.51 -1.15
C PRO A 286 2.68 5.28 -0.32
N ASP A 287 1.89 6.31 -0.09
CA ASP A 287 0.59 6.21 0.61
C ASP A 287 -0.49 5.55 -0.28
N GLY A 288 -0.18 5.30 -1.57
CA GLY A 288 -1.02 4.58 -2.52
C GLY A 288 -2.30 5.30 -2.96
N LEU A 289 -2.40 6.61 -2.70
CA LEU A 289 -3.50 7.44 -3.17
C LEU A 289 -3.42 7.66 -4.69
N GLY A 290 -4.57 7.70 -5.35
CA GLY A 290 -4.70 8.00 -6.78
C GLY A 290 -5.84 7.24 -7.44
N THR A 291 -6.31 7.73 -8.59
CA THR A 291 -7.47 7.17 -9.32
C THR A 291 -7.10 6.31 -10.52
N GLY A 292 -5.80 6.13 -10.80
CA GLY A 292 -5.31 5.45 -12.01
C GLY A 292 -5.23 6.37 -13.24
N GLU A 293 -5.71 7.60 -13.12
CA GLU A 293 -5.60 8.63 -14.16
C GLU A 293 -4.19 9.25 -14.15
N ALA A 294 -3.74 9.72 -15.31
CA ALA A 294 -2.40 10.30 -15.47
C ALA A 294 -2.37 11.76 -15.00
N GLY A 295 -1.33 12.14 -14.24
CA GLY A 295 -1.04 13.54 -13.89
C GLY A 295 -1.91 14.12 -12.76
N GLY A 296 -2.70 13.30 -12.08
CA GLY A 296 -3.53 13.76 -10.97
C GLY A 296 -4.55 12.74 -10.52
N MET A 297 -5.50 13.19 -9.71
CA MET A 297 -6.61 12.35 -9.25
C MET A 297 -7.87 13.17 -9.00
N HIS A 298 -9.02 12.54 -9.19
CA HIS A 298 -10.28 13.05 -8.65
C HIS A 298 -10.37 12.78 -7.14
N VAL A 299 -10.90 13.74 -6.41
CA VAL A 299 -11.19 13.64 -4.97
C VAL A 299 -12.61 14.10 -4.67
N LEU A 300 -13.17 13.58 -3.59
CA LEU A 300 -14.42 14.06 -3.01
C LEU A 300 -14.12 14.97 -1.82
N LEU A 301 -14.68 16.18 -1.85
CA LEU A 301 -14.62 17.14 -0.76
C LEU A 301 -15.79 16.95 0.21
N ALA A 302 -15.67 17.53 1.41
CA ALA A 302 -16.64 17.35 2.48
C ALA A 302 -18.03 17.96 2.17
N ASP A 303 -18.08 18.94 1.27
CA ASP A 303 -19.32 19.53 0.75
C ASP A 303 -20.00 18.68 -0.33
N GLY A 304 -19.39 17.56 -0.73
CA GLY A 304 -19.89 16.67 -1.77
C GLY A 304 -19.44 17.01 -3.19
N SER A 305 -18.71 18.11 -3.38
CA SER A 305 -18.13 18.43 -4.68
C SER A 305 -16.98 17.47 -5.01
N VAL A 306 -16.86 17.14 -6.29
CA VAL A 306 -15.77 16.32 -6.81
C VAL A 306 -14.83 17.23 -7.59
N ARG A 307 -13.53 17.18 -7.27
CA ARG A 307 -12.51 18.02 -7.91
C ARG A 307 -11.36 17.21 -8.44
N TRP A 308 -10.77 17.68 -9.54
CA TRP A 308 -9.48 17.21 -10.02
C TRP A 308 -8.35 17.91 -9.26
N ILE A 309 -7.38 17.14 -8.79
CA ILE A 309 -6.14 17.64 -8.19
C ILE A 309 -4.96 17.16 -9.03
N SER A 310 -4.13 18.09 -9.50
CA SER A 310 -2.90 17.79 -10.23
C SER A 310 -1.87 17.10 -9.33
N ALA A 311 -1.10 16.17 -9.88
CA ALA A 311 0.06 15.58 -9.21
C ALA A 311 1.15 16.62 -8.90
N ASP A 312 1.17 17.76 -9.63
CA ASP A 312 2.10 18.88 -9.42
C ASP A 312 1.60 19.88 -8.36
N VAL A 313 0.50 19.58 -7.66
CA VAL A 313 0.03 20.43 -6.56
C VAL A 313 1.09 20.55 -5.47
N ASP A 314 1.24 21.74 -4.89
CA ASP A 314 2.13 21.92 -3.74
C ASP A 314 1.70 21.00 -2.60
N ALA A 315 2.64 20.24 -2.05
CA ALA A 315 2.39 19.27 -1.00
C ALA A 315 1.79 19.91 0.27
N VAL A 316 2.14 21.17 0.56
CA VAL A 316 1.55 21.94 1.67
C VAL A 316 0.06 22.17 1.44
N VAL A 317 -0.34 22.52 0.21
CA VAL A 317 -1.76 22.72 -0.12
C VAL A 317 -2.52 21.42 0.08
N LEU A 318 -1.99 20.29 -0.38
CA LEU A 318 -2.67 19.00 -0.20
C LEU A 318 -2.77 18.59 1.28
N ARG A 319 -1.74 18.87 2.09
CA ARG A 319 -1.80 18.66 3.55
C ARG A 319 -2.87 19.52 4.21
N ARG A 320 -3.00 20.80 3.83
CA ARG A 320 -4.05 21.69 4.34
C ARG A 320 -5.44 21.21 3.94
N MET A 321 -5.61 20.72 2.71
CA MET A 321 -6.88 20.11 2.31
C MET A 321 -7.18 18.81 3.09
N ALA A 322 -6.16 18.04 3.50
CA ALA A 322 -6.37 16.82 4.28
C ALA A 322 -6.69 17.07 5.77
N ALA A 323 -6.23 18.20 6.31
CA ALA A 323 -6.61 18.68 7.63
C ALA A 323 -8.00 19.34 7.58
N MET A 324 -8.78 19.19 8.65
CA MET A 324 -10.14 19.74 8.71
C MET A 324 -10.24 21.02 9.57
N ALA A 325 -9.25 21.27 10.41
CA ALA A 325 -9.25 22.35 11.39
C ALA A 325 -7.83 22.88 11.71
N ASP A 326 -7.01 23.09 10.68
CA ASP A 326 -5.68 23.70 10.84
C ASP A 326 -5.72 25.24 10.90
N GLY A 327 -6.83 25.86 10.48
CA GLY A 327 -7.02 27.31 10.44
C GLY A 327 -6.21 28.01 9.34
N LEU A 328 -5.64 27.26 8.40
CA LEU A 328 -4.86 27.74 7.27
C LEU A 328 -5.74 27.79 6.01
N THR A 329 -5.49 28.79 5.17
CA THR A 329 -6.10 28.87 3.84
C THR A 329 -5.32 28.02 2.85
N LEU A 330 -5.93 27.71 1.71
CA LEU A 330 -5.26 27.01 0.60
C LEU A 330 -4.31 27.92 -0.21
N ASP A 331 -4.08 29.16 0.22
CA ASP A 331 -3.11 30.06 -0.42
C ASP A 331 -1.68 29.52 -0.22
N PRO A 332 -0.97 29.15 -1.30
CA PRO A 332 0.42 28.67 -1.20
C PRO A 332 1.37 29.67 -0.55
N GLN A 333 1.04 30.98 -0.56
CA GLN A 333 1.88 32.02 0.03
C GLN A 333 1.70 32.16 1.54
N GLN A 334 0.60 31.64 2.10
CA GLN A 334 0.42 31.67 3.55
C GLN A 334 1.48 30.79 4.22
N SER A 335 2.12 31.30 5.26
CA SER A 335 3.06 30.52 6.07
C SER A 335 2.32 29.56 7.00
N GLY A 336 2.87 28.36 7.18
CA GLY A 336 2.33 27.31 8.06
C GLY A 336 2.11 25.99 7.34
N ASP A 337 2.18 24.90 8.09
CA ASP A 337 1.95 23.55 7.59
C ASP A 337 1.35 22.71 8.72
N PRO A 338 0.28 21.93 8.51
CA PRO A 338 -0.23 20.99 9.51
C PRO A 338 0.87 20.17 10.20
N LEU A 339 1.91 19.76 9.48
CA LEU A 339 3.04 19.01 10.05
C LEU A 339 3.85 19.79 11.10
N THR A 340 3.89 21.11 10.99
CA THR A 340 4.68 21.99 11.88
C THR A 340 3.82 22.70 12.93
N LEU A 341 2.50 22.75 12.73
CA LEU A 341 1.57 23.30 13.70
C LEU A 341 1.51 22.40 14.94
N LEU A 342 1.84 22.99 16.09
CA LEU A 342 1.60 22.37 17.39
C LEU A 342 0.12 22.44 17.73
N ALA A 343 -0.43 21.38 18.32
CA ALA A 343 -1.80 21.39 18.81
C ALA A 343 -1.97 22.47 19.91
N PRO A 344 -3.03 23.29 19.86
CA PRO A 344 -3.28 24.31 20.88
C PRO A 344 -3.37 23.67 22.27
N GLY A 345 -2.52 24.09 23.19
CA GLY A 345 -2.58 23.66 24.59
C GLY A 345 -2.06 22.25 24.89
N GLN A 346 -1.44 21.55 23.93
CA GLN A 346 -0.63 20.39 24.30
C GLN A 346 0.72 20.90 24.84
N PRO A 347 1.04 20.72 26.13
CA PRO A 347 2.42 20.88 26.58
C PRO A 347 3.25 19.93 25.72
N VAL A 348 4.26 20.47 25.02
CA VAL A 348 5.30 19.63 24.40
C VAL A 348 5.78 18.69 25.50
N PRO A 349 5.57 17.36 25.39
CA PRO A 349 5.99 16.45 26.44
C PRO A 349 7.52 16.43 26.46
N ASN A 350 8.12 17.34 27.23
CA ASN A 350 9.44 17.14 27.79
C ASN A 350 9.25 16.25 29.02
N ASP A 351 8.92 14.98 28.80
CA ASP A 351 9.08 13.99 29.86
C ASP A 351 10.37 13.18 29.63
N PRO A 352 11.50 13.58 30.27
CA PRO A 352 12.72 12.78 30.27
C PRO A 352 12.59 11.47 31.08
N ARG A 353 11.38 11.08 31.51
CA ARG A 353 11.11 9.87 32.32
C ARG A 353 10.22 8.83 31.65
N ASP A 354 9.96 8.92 30.34
CA ASP A 354 9.43 7.76 29.61
C ASP A 354 10.62 6.85 29.23
N PRO A 355 10.93 5.79 30.00
CA PRO A 355 11.78 4.74 29.47
C PRO A 355 11.12 4.21 28.19
N PRO A 356 11.90 3.86 27.16
CA PRO A 356 11.35 3.30 25.94
C PRO A 356 10.41 2.16 26.33
N LEU A 357 9.15 2.25 25.87
CA LEU A 357 8.22 1.14 25.92
C LEU A 357 8.92 -0.03 25.21
N LEU A 358 9.48 -0.95 26.00
CA LEU A 358 9.85 -2.26 25.55
C LEU A 358 8.53 -2.94 25.21
N VAL A 359 8.10 -2.75 23.97
CA VAL A 359 7.02 -3.53 23.38
C VAL A 359 7.53 -4.96 23.42
N GLU A 360 7.06 -5.72 24.39
CA GLU A 360 7.19 -7.16 24.37
C GLU A 360 6.45 -7.59 23.11
N LEU A 361 7.20 -7.84 22.03
CA LEU A 361 6.66 -8.26 20.75
C LEU A 361 5.79 -9.46 21.04
N ALA A 362 4.47 -9.32 20.81
CA ALA A 362 3.59 -10.46 20.84
C ALA A 362 4.21 -11.54 19.95
N PRO A 363 4.22 -12.81 20.39
CA PRO A 363 4.75 -13.89 19.56
C PRO A 363 4.12 -13.77 18.17
N GLU A 364 4.97 -13.69 17.14
CA GLU A 364 4.50 -13.58 15.77
C GLU A 364 3.53 -14.73 15.52
N PRO A 365 2.27 -14.45 15.14
CA PRO A 365 1.35 -15.51 14.79
C PRO A 365 1.97 -16.32 13.64
N PRO A 366 1.72 -17.64 13.59
CA PRO A 366 2.18 -18.45 12.47
C PRO A 366 1.74 -17.82 11.14
N LEU A 367 2.63 -17.84 10.14
CA LEU A 367 2.38 -17.24 8.83
C LEU A 367 1.15 -17.84 8.15
N TYR A 368 0.91 -19.14 8.37
CA TYR A 368 -0.21 -19.88 7.81
C TYR A 368 -0.95 -20.65 8.90
N GLN A 369 -2.26 -20.80 8.75
CA GLN A 369 -3.06 -21.73 9.54
C GLN A 369 -3.34 -22.96 8.69
N VAL A 370 -2.32 -23.83 8.52
CA VAL A 370 -2.36 -24.91 7.51
C VAL A 370 -3.54 -25.83 7.74
N ASP A 371 -3.79 -26.22 8.99
CA ASP A 371 -4.89 -27.12 9.32
C ASP A 371 -6.26 -26.56 8.95
N VAL A 372 -6.46 -25.25 9.10
CA VAL A 372 -7.71 -24.58 8.70
C VAL A 372 -7.84 -24.54 7.18
N ALA A 373 -6.75 -24.18 6.49
CA ALA A 373 -6.71 -24.07 5.03
C ALA A 373 -6.98 -25.41 4.35
N VAL A 374 -6.32 -26.49 4.79
CA VAL A 374 -6.49 -27.82 4.17
C VAL A 374 -7.80 -28.51 4.59
N ALA A 375 -8.42 -28.10 5.69
CA ALA A 375 -9.73 -28.59 6.12
C ALA A 375 -10.90 -27.93 5.38
N GLN A 376 -10.64 -26.95 4.50
CA GLN A 376 -11.69 -26.32 3.69
C GLN A 376 -12.43 -27.36 2.85
N ARG A 377 -13.76 -27.40 3.03
CA ARG A 377 -14.63 -28.38 2.39
C ARG A 377 -15.12 -27.86 1.04
N LEU A 378 -14.89 -28.65 0.00
CA LEU A 378 -15.35 -28.42 -1.36
C LEU A 378 -16.61 -29.26 -1.61
N THR A 379 -17.71 -28.59 -1.94
CA THR A 379 -18.97 -29.26 -2.29
C THR A 379 -18.76 -30.22 -3.47
N ARG A 380 -17.96 -29.81 -4.46
CA ARG A 380 -17.59 -30.60 -5.62
C ARG A 380 -16.26 -30.12 -6.18
N PHE A 381 -15.36 -31.05 -6.48
CA PHE A 381 -14.15 -30.84 -7.25
C PHE A 381 -14.17 -31.77 -8.46
N GLU A 382 -14.08 -31.22 -9.66
CA GLU A 382 -14.12 -31.98 -10.90
C GLU A 382 -13.11 -31.45 -11.90
N GLN A 383 -12.10 -32.27 -12.17
CA GLN A 383 -11.11 -32.05 -13.21
C GLN A 383 -11.31 -33.08 -14.32
N SER A 384 -12.21 -32.78 -15.26
CA SER A 384 -12.65 -33.72 -16.30
C SER A 384 -11.58 -33.98 -17.38
N ARG A 385 -10.64 -33.05 -17.56
CA ARG A 385 -9.49 -33.19 -18.46
C ARG A 385 -8.24 -33.46 -17.62
N PRO A 386 -7.42 -34.47 -17.93
CA PRO A 386 -6.15 -34.67 -17.25
C PRO A 386 -5.33 -33.37 -17.26
N LEU A 387 -4.81 -32.99 -16.09
CA LEU A 387 -3.91 -31.84 -15.93
C LEU A 387 -2.60 -32.29 -15.29
N PRO A 388 -1.45 -31.72 -15.69
CA PRO A 388 -0.19 -31.95 -14.99
C PRO A 388 -0.32 -31.66 -13.50
N MET A 389 0.32 -32.48 -12.65
CA MET A 389 0.35 -32.29 -11.19
C MET A 389 0.71 -30.86 -10.80
N ARG A 390 1.70 -30.26 -11.46
CA ARG A 390 2.11 -28.87 -11.23
C ARG A 390 0.94 -27.89 -11.32
N THR A 391 0.08 -28.07 -12.32
CA THR A 391 -1.07 -27.19 -12.56
C THR A 391 -2.13 -27.38 -11.49
N LEU A 392 -2.41 -28.62 -11.08
CA LEU A 392 -3.35 -28.92 -10.01
C LEU A 392 -2.89 -28.32 -8.66
N LEU A 393 -1.61 -28.52 -8.31
CA LEU A 393 -1.04 -27.98 -7.06
C LEU A 393 -1.06 -26.46 -7.03
N ALA A 394 -0.80 -25.79 -8.17
CA ALA A 394 -0.91 -24.33 -8.26
C ALA A 394 -2.36 -23.85 -8.03
N GLN A 395 -3.34 -24.47 -8.68
CA GLN A 395 -4.76 -24.14 -8.49
C GLN A 395 -5.22 -24.35 -7.04
N TRP A 396 -4.74 -25.41 -6.39
CA TRP A 396 -5.04 -25.70 -4.99
C TRP A 396 -4.36 -24.73 -4.03
N SER A 397 -3.13 -24.31 -4.34
CA SER A 397 -2.43 -23.27 -3.59
C SER A 397 -3.18 -21.94 -3.63
N GLU A 398 -3.68 -21.55 -4.80
CA GLU A 398 -4.55 -20.37 -4.96
C GLU A 398 -5.87 -20.52 -4.20
N LEU A 399 -6.53 -21.68 -4.30
CA LEU A 399 -7.83 -21.92 -3.67
C LEU A 399 -7.79 -21.84 -2.15
N ALA A 400 -6.71 -22.34 -1.53
CA ALA A 400 -6.54 -22.37 -0.07
C ALA A 400 -5.67 -21.23 0.47
N ALA A 401 -5.17 -20.34 -0.39
CA ALA A 401 -4.18 -19.33 -0.05
C ALA A 401 -2.99 -19.92 0.75
N LEU A 402 -2.56 -21.13 0.37
CA LEU A 402 -1.57 -21.92 1.08
C LEU A 402 -0.42 -22.27 0.13
N PRO A 403 0.82 -21.84 0.37
CA PRO A 403 1.94 -22.19 -0.49
C PRO A 403 2.17 -23.70 -0.51
N VAL A 404 2.43 -24.24 -1.70
CA VAL A 404 2.80 -25.64 -1.92
C VAL A 404 4.22 -25.69 -2.46
N ASP A 405 5.17 -26.15 -1.65
CA ASP A 405 6.55 -26.34 -2.04
C ASP A 405 6.73 -27.68 -2.75
N VAL A 406 7.09 -27.58 -4.04
CA VAL A 406 7.34 -28.71 -4.94
C VAL A 406 8.82 -28.84 -5.31
N SER A 407 9.71 -28.11 -4.64
CA SER A 407 11.15 -28.03 -4.98
C SER A 407 11.88 -29.38 -4.89
N HIS A 408 11.34 -30.33 -4.12
CA HIS A 408 11.89 -31.68 -3.99
C HIS A 408 11.40 -32.69 -5.05
N LEU A 409 10.47 -32.28 -5.92
CA LEU A 409 9.92 -33.15 -6.96
C LEU A 409 10.64 -32.94 -8.30
N THR A 410 10.77 -34.00 -9.09
CA THR A 410 11.36 -33.91 -10.44
C THR A 410 10.36 -33.31 -11.43
N GLY A 411 10.87 -32.76 -12.54
CA GLY A 411 10.03 -32.28 -13.64
C GLY A 411 9.13 -33.38 -14.23
N GLU A 412 9.62 -34.62 -14.25
CA GLU A 412 8.84 -35.79 -14.71
C GLU A 412 7.68 -36.10 -13.76
N GLN A 413 7.91 -36.13 -12.45
CA GLN A 413 6.85 -36.32 -11.46
C GLN A 413 5.78 -35.23 -11.57
N LEU A 414 6.20 -33.97 -11.76
CA LEU A 414 5.29 -32.83 -11.89
C LEU A 414 4.52 -32.77 -13.22
N ALA A 415 5.00 -33.49 -14.25
CA ALA A 415 4.38 -33.55 -15.57
C ALA A 415 3.32 -34.66 -15.69
N VAL A 416 3.26 -35.60 -14.74
CA VAL A 416 2.23 -36.64 -14.72
C VAL A 416 0.84 -35.99 -14.65
N GLU A 417 -0.05 -36.42 -15.54
CA GLU A 417 -1.40 -35.85 -15.64
C GLU A 417 -2.40 -36.63 -14.78
N TYR A 418 -3.24 -35.89 -14.05
CA TYR A 418 -4.26 -36.46 -13.17
C TYR A 418 -5.65 -35.96 -13.56
N SER A 419 -6.63 -36.86 -13.44
CA SER A 419 -8.05 -36.52 -13.48
C SER A 419 -8.67 -36.91 -12.14
N LEU A 420 -9.35 -35.96 -11.50
CA LEU A 420 -9.87 -36.13 -10.15
C LEU A 420 -11.32 -35.67 -10.15
N ARG A 421 -12.21 -36.50 -9.57
CA ARG A 421 -13.61 -36.15 -9.38
C ARG A 421 -14.05 -36.58 -7.99
N ARG A 422 -14.42 -35.62 -7.16
CA ARG A 422 -14.84 -35.82 -5.78
C ARG A 422 -15.97 -34.87 -5.41
N GLU A 423 -16.83 -35.32 -4.52
CA GLU A 423 -17.92 -34.54 -3.95
C GLU A 423 -17.77 -34.53 -2.43
N ASN A 424 -18.08 -33.40 -1.80
CA ASN A 424 -18.01 -33.22 -0.35
C ASN A 424 -16.63 -33.58 0.27
N VAL A 425 -15.56 -33.13 -0.39
CA VAL A 425 -14.16 -33.48 -0.08
C VAL A 425 -13.44 -32.28 0.51
N THR A 426 -12.44 -32.49 1.34
CA THR A 426 -11.52 -31.45 1.82
C THR A 426 -10.30 -31.34 0.93
N LEU A 427 -9.59 -30.21 0.99
CA LEU A 427 -8.35 -30.08 0.23
C LEU A 427 -7.28 -31.07 0.70
N ARG A 428 -7.24 -31.39 2.01
CA ARG A 428 -6.37 -32.44 2.57
C ARG A 428 -6.62 -33.80 1.91
N GLU A 429 -7.88 -34.21 1.79
CA GLU A 429 -8.23 -35.50 1.16
C GLU A 429 -7.86 -35.54 -0.33
N LEU A 430 -8.00 -34.42 -1.06
CA LEU A 430 -7.54 -34.31 -2.45
C LEU A 430 -6.02 -34.40 -2.58
N LEU A 431 -5.28 -33.72 -1.70
CA LEU A 431 -3.81 -33.79 -1.63
C LEU A 431 -3.34 -35.20 -1.30
N ASP A 432 -3.93 -35.83 -0.28
CA ASP A 432 -3.57 -37.19 0.15
C ASP A 432 -3.82 -38.22 -0.97
N GLU A 433 -4.91 -38.07 -1.74
CA GLU A 433 -5.16 -38.91 -2.91
C GLU A 433 -4.13 -38.72 -4.01
N LEU A 434 -3.81 -37.47 -4.35
CA LEU A 434 -2.82 -37.14 -5.39
C LEU A 434 -1.43 -37.68 -5.01
N VAL A 435 -1.03 -37.47 -3.75
CA VAL A 435 0.25 -37.88 -3.18
C VAL A 435 0.36 -39.41 -3.15
N ALA A 436 -0.72 -40.13 -2.81
CA ALA A 436 -0.76 -41.58 -2.85
C ALA A 436 -0.62 -42.15 -4.27
N GLN A 437 -1.21 -41.52 -5.28
CA GLN A 437 -1.07 -41.95 -6.68
C GLN A 437 0.31 -41.66 -7.27
N ALA A 438 1.02 -40.67 -6.72
CA ALA A 438 2.31 -40.19 -7.23
C ALA A 438 3.55 -40.78 -6.52
N ASP A 439 3.34 -41.62 -5.51
CA ASP A 439 4.39 -42.14 -4.62
C ASP A 439 5.24 -41.03 -3.97
N ILE A 440 4.54 -40.02 -3.44
CA ILE A 440 5.08 -38.85 -2.76
C ILE A 440 4.61 -38.88 -1.29
N VAL A 441 5.17 -38.00 -0.45
CA VAL A 441 4.71 -37.69 0.92
C VAL A 441 4.49 -36.18 1.03
N ALA A 442 3.42 -35.78 1.73
CA ALA A 442 3.15 -34.38 2.07
C ALA A 442 3.43 -34.10 3.55
N GLU A 443 4.24 -33.08 3.82
CA GLU A 443 4.50 -32.53 5.16
C GLU A 443 3.74 -31.20 5.31
N TYR A 444 3.06 -31.00 6.43
CA TYR A 444 2.22 -29.82 6.70
C TYR A 444 2.89 -28.96 7.80
N SER A 445 3.13 -27.68 7.54
CA SER A 445 3.85 -26.78 8.46
C SER A 445 3.26 -25.36 8.45
N ASP A 446 2.94 -24.83 9.62
CA ASP A 446 2.40 -23.46 9.80
C ASP A 446 3.38 -22.35 9.41
N ASP A 447 4.67 -22.66 9.26
CA ASP A 447 5.70 -21.70 8.84
C ASP A 447 5.88 -21.64 7.31
N VAL A 448 5.64 -22.76 6.60
CA VAL A 448 6.05 -22.92 5.18
C VAL A 448 4.90 -23.35 4.25
N GLY A 449 3.78 -23.83 4.80
CA GLY A 449 2.66 -24.38 4.04
C GLY A 449 2.73 -25.90 3.87
N VAL A 450 2.52 -26.40 2.66
CA VAL A 450 2.60 -27.83 2.32
C VAL A 450 3.90 -28.11 1.57
N VAL A 451 4.70 -29.06 2.05
CA VAL A 451 5.96 -29.49 1.39
C VAL A 451 5.78 -30.90 0.84
N LEU A 452 5.99 -31.08 -0.47
CA LEU A 452 5.89 -32.39 -1.13
C LEU A 452 7.27 -32.99 -1.35
N ARG A 453 7.44 -34.28 -1.02
CA ARG A 453 8.71 -35.01 -1.13
C ARG A 453 8.52 -36.39 -1.76
N PRO A 454 9.49 -36.90 -2.54
CA PRO A 454 9.47 -38.30 -2.94
C PRO A 454 9.44 -39.22 -1.72
N ARG A 455 8.73 -40.35 -1.82
CA ARG A 455 8.65 -41.33 -0.74
C ARG A 455 9.93 -42.11 -0.51
#